data_AF-A0A1G4I2N2-F1
#
_entry.id   AF-A0A1G4I2N2-F1
#
_cell.length_a   1.000
_cell.length_b   1.000
_cell.length_c   1.000
_cell.angle_alpha   90.00
_cell.angle_beta   90.00
_cell.angle_gamma   90.00
#
_symmetry.space_group_name_H-M   'P 1'
#
loop_
_entity.id
_entity.type
_entity.pdbx_description
1 polymer ?
#
loop_
_entity_poly.entity_id
_entity_poly.type
_entity_poly.pdbx_seq_one_letter_code
_entity_poly.pdbx_strand_id
1 'polypeptide(L)'
;MSTASKAAVLTESSKLAKPCDEEAYTNDLAKKFEGKATGINEQLTELGRTELKWKLAAALEEDTIKKAAKEALALSARQRAAMAASMARTAQTTLQKAARILRFRVAAALTAKALTGRRQEFLDSGQQQR
;
A
#
# COMPACT_ATOMS: atom_id res chain seq x y z
N MET A 1 -10.67 -27.63 1.96
CA MET A 1 -9.78 -26.73 1.19
C MET A 1 -10.05 -26.93 -0.30
N SER A 2 -10.47 -25.90 -1.03
CA SER A 2 -10.80 -25.98 -2.46
C SER A 2 -9.53 -26.10 -3.32
N THR A 3 -9.59 -26.91 -4.39
CA THR A 3 -8.49 -27.17 -5.35
C THR A 3 -7.93 -25.90 -5.99
N ALA A 4 -8.76 -24.87 -6.16
CA ALA A 4 -8.34 -23.55 -6.66
C ALA A 4 -7.32 -22.86 -5.74
N SER A 5 -7.45 -23.02 -4.42
CA SER A 5 -6.50 -22.48 -3.44
C SER A 5 -5.15 -23.20 -3.50
N LYS A 6 -5.17 -24.50 -3.78
CA LYS A 6 -3.97 -25.34 -3.91
C LYS A 6 -3.15 -24.99 -5.17
N ALA A 7 -3.83 -24.73 -6.29
CA ALA A 7 -3.20 -24.27 -7.52
C ALA A 7 -2.58 -22.87 -7.38
N ALA A 8 -3.28 -21.94 -6.71
CA ALA A 8 -2.73 -20.61 -6.43
C ALA A 8 -1.46 -20.68 -5.55
N VAL A 9 -1.47 -21.51 -4.51
CA VAL A 9 -0.31 -21.72 -3.63
C VAL A 9 0.90 -22.30 -4.39
N LEU A 10 0.69 -23.29 -5.25
CA LEU A 10 1.77 -23.87 -6.08
C LEU A 10 2.32 -22.88 -7.12
N THR A 11 1.46 -22.02 -7.65
CA THR A 11 1.86 -20.99 -8.62
C THR A 11 2.67 -19.87 -7.95
N GLU A 12 2.33 -19.50 -6.72
CA GLU A 12 3.12 -18.52 -5.96
C GLU A 12 4.41 -19.13 -5.40
N SER A 13 4.42 -20.40 -4.96
CA SER A 13 5.63 -21.06 -4.45
C SER A 13 6.69 -21.27 -5.55
N SER A 14 6.27 -21.46 -6.80
CA SER A 14 7.21 -21.61 -7.92
C SER A 14 7.96 -20.31 -8.28
N LYS A 15 7.49 -19.15 -7.80
CA LYS A 15 8.22 -17.87 -7.93
C LYS A 15 9.35 -17.71 -6.92
N LEU A 16 9.50 -18.67 -6.00
CA LEU A 16 10.37 -18.64 -4.84
C LEU A 16 11.38 -19.78 -4.93
N ALA A 17 12.18 -19.80 -6.00
CA ALA A 17 13.15 -20.88 -6.24
C ALA A 17 14.44 -20.71 -5.42
N LYS A 18 14.77 -19.47 -5.03
CA LYS A 18 15.95 -19.13 -4.22
C LYS A 18 15.57 -18.14 -3.10
N PRO A 19 16.33 -18.09 -1.99
CA PRO A 19 16.13 -17.10 -0.94
C PRO A 19 16.11 -15.64 -1.44
N CYS A 20 16.85 -15.33 -2.50
CA CYS A 20 16.84 -14.00 -3.12
C CYS A 20 15.53 -13.70 -3.89
N ASP A 21 14.83 -14.73 -4.36
CA ASP A 21 13.52 -14.58 -4.99
C ASP A 21 12.44 -14.29 -3.94
N GLU A 22 12.57 -14.87 -2.72
CA GLU A 22 11.73 -14.56 -1.56
C GLU A 22 11.89 -13.12 -1.08
N GLU A 23 13.12 -12.61 -1.05
CA GLU A 23 13.42 -11.21 -0.73
C GLU A 23 12.82 -10.27 -1.77
N ALA A 24 13.02 -10.56 -3.06
CA ALA A 24 12.46 -9.77 -4.15
C ALA A 24 10.93 -9.78 -4.15
N TYR A 25 10.33 -10.94 -3.96
CA TYR A 25 8.88 -11.12 -3.86
C TYR A 25 8.29 -10.39 -2.65
N THR A 26 8.92 -10.52 -1.47
CA THR A 26 8.49 -9.83 -0.25
C THR A 26 8.59 -8.32 -0.38
N ASN A 27 9.63 -7.82 -1.05
CA ASN A 27 9.80 -6.40 -1.34
C ASN A 27 8.73 -5.88 -2.32
N ASP A 28 8.41 -6.65 -3.37
CA ASP A 28 7.33 -6.31 -4.30
C ASP A 28 5.96 -6.26 -3.60
N LEU A 29 5.68 -7.21 -2.69
CA LEU A 29 4.47 -7.20 -1.89
C LEU A 29 4.39 -5.97 -0.97
N ALA A 30 5.51 -5.56 -0.37
CA ALA A 30 5.58 -4.33 0.42
C ALA A 30 5.25 -3.09 -0.42
N LYS A 31 5.83 -2.97 -1.62
CA LYS A 31 5.54 -1.88 -2.58
C LYS A 31 4.07 -1.86 -2.98
N LYS A 32 3.46 -3.02 -3.25
CA LYS A 32 2.03 -3.13 -3.57
C LYS A 32 1.14 -2.64 -2.44
N PHE A 33 1.47 -2.97 -1.19
CA PHE A 33 0.70 -2.50 -0.03
C PHE A 33 0.83 -0.99 0.18
N GLU A 34 2.01 -0.42 -0.06
CA GLU A 34 2.20 1.03 -0.04
C GLU A 34 1.46 1.73 -1.15
N GLY A 35 1.52 1.22 -2.38
CA GLY A 35 0.77 1.75 -3.51
C GLY A 35 -0.73 1.77 -3.22
N LYS A 36 -1.28 0.71 -2.63
CA LYS A 36 -2.68 0.67 -2.19
C LYS A 36 -2.97 1.70 -1.09
N ALA A 37 -2.09 1.86 -0.12
CA ALA A 37 -2.26 2.86 0.94
C ALA A 37 -2.22 4.31 0.42
N THR A 38 -1.39 4.57 -0.60
CA THR A 38 -1.33 5.88 -1.29
C THR A 38 -2.57 6.11 -2.16
N GLY A 39 -3.00 5.12 -2.94
CA GLY A 39 -4.20 5.23 -3.78
C GLY A 39 -5.48 5.53 -2.98
N ILE A 40 -5.57 5.04 -1.74
CA ILE A 40 -6.64 5.43 -0.82
C ILE A 40 -6.66 6.94 -0.57
N ASN A 41 -5.50 7.56 -0.33
CA ASN A 41 -5.42 9.02 -0.11
C ASN A 41 -5.83 9.82 -1.35
N GLU A 42 -5.43 9.35 -2.53
CA GLU A 42 -5.76 9.99 -3.80
C GLU A 42 -7.29 9.99 -4.02
N GLN A 43 -7.94 8.84 -3.81
CA GLN A 43 -9.39 8.71 -3.90
C GLN A 43 -10.13 9.58 -2.86
N LEU A 44 -9.65 9.64 -1.62
CA LEU A 44 -10.23 10.51 -0.60
C LEU A 44 -10.08 11.99 -0.95
N THR A 45 -8.93 12.38 -1.53
CA THR A 45 -8.68 13.74 -2.00
C THR A 45 -9.63 14.11 -3.13
N GLU A 46 -9.83 13.21 -4.09
CA GLU A 46 -10.78 13.41 -5.18
C GLU A 46 -12.22 13.54 -4.69
N LEU A 47 -12.62 12.73 -3.71
CA LEU A 47 -13.91 12.84 -3.06
C LEU A 47 -14.09 14.21 -2.37
N GLY A 48 -13.06 14.70 -1.68
CA GLY A 48 -13.04 16.04 -1.08
C GLY A 48 -13.15 17.18 -2.10
N ARG A 49 -12.60 17.03 -3.31
CA ARG A 49 -12.76 18.03 -4.38
C ARG A 49 -14.21 18.20 -4.83
N THR A 50 -15.07 17.22 -4.62
CA THR A 50 -16.50 17.30 -4.98
C THR A 50 -17.23 18.35 -4.14
N GLU A 51 -16.89 18.50 -2.86
CA GLU A 51 -17.40 19.59 -2.02
C GLU A 51 -17.05 20.95 -2.61
N LEU A 52 -15.78 21.14 -2.99
CA LEU A 52 -15.30 22.40 -3.55
C LEU A 52 -16.02 22.75 -4.87
N LYS A 53 -16.23 21.76 -5.75
CA LYS A 53 -16.98 21.93 -7.00
C LYS A 53 -18.39 22.47 -6.74
N TRP A 54 -19.11 21.88 -5.77
CA TRP A 54 -20.47 22.33 -5.44
C TRP A 54 -20.49 23.70 -4.76
N LYS A 55 -19.51 24.00 -3.90
CA LYS A 55 -19.36 25.35 -3.31
C LYS A 55 -19.14 26.42 -4.37
N LEU A 56 -18.25 26.17 -5.33
CA LEU A 56 -17.99 27.09 -6.43
C LEU A 56 -19.24 27.25 -7.31
N ALA A 57 -19.92 26.15 -7.63
CA ALA A 57 -21.17 26.20 -8.40
C ALA A 57 -22.30 26.96 -7.69
N ALA A 58 -22.35 26.92 -6.36
CA ALA A 58 -23.30 27.68 -5.55
C ALA A 58 -22.95 29.17 -5.49
N ALA A 59 -21.66 29.52 -5.41
CA ALA A 59 -21.20 30.90 -5.39
C ALA A 59 -21.54 31.68 -6.68
N LEU A 60 -21.64 30.96 -7.80
CA LEU A 60 -21.99 31.50 -9.11
C LEU A 60 -23.50 31.41 -9.43
N GLU A 61 -24.32 30.91 -8.50
CA GLU A 61 -25.75 30.73 -8.73
C GLU A 61 -26.54 31.95 -8.24
N GLU A 62 -27.33 32.53 -9.15
CA GLU A 62 -28.16 33.71 -8.89
C GLU A 62 -29.54 33.31 -8.33
N ASP A 63 -30.05 32.14 -8.71
CA ASP A 63 -31.30 31.60 -8.20
C ASP A 63 -31.12 31.08 -6.76
N THR A 64 -31.85 31.67 -5.81
CA THR A 64 -31.70 31.38 -4.38
C THR A 64 -32.03 29.93 -4.02
N ILE A 65 -32.99 29.31 -4.69
CA ILE A 65 -33.38 27.91 -4.46
C ILE A 65 -32.30 26.98 -4.98
N LYS A 66 -31.82 27.21 -6.21
CA LYS A 66 -30.74 26.41 -6.80
C LYS A 66 -29.43 26.57 -6.03
N LYS A 67 -29.15 27.77 -5.52
CA LYS A 67 -27.99 28.04 -4.67
C LYS A 67 -28.05 27.19 -3.41
N ALA A 68 -29.16 27.24 -2.69
CA ALA A 68 -29.37 26.43 -1.48
C ALA A 68 -29.24 24.92 -1.77
N ALA A 69 -29.76 24.44 -2.91
CA ALA A 69 -29.61 23.05 -3.32
C ALA A 69 -28.13 22.67 -3.56
N LYS A 70 -27.36 23.53 -4.23
CA LYS A 70 -25.92 23.31 -4.46
C LYS A 70 -25.10 23.37 -3.16
N GLU A 71 -25.46 24.25 -2.23
CA GLU A 71 -24.85 24.29 -0.89
C GLU A 71 -25.15 23.02 -0.10
N ALA A 72 -26.37 22.50 -0.18
CA ALA A 72 -26.73 21.20 0.41
C ALA A 72 -25.95 20.03 -0.21
N LEU A 73 -25.73 20.05 -1.53
CA LEU A 73 -24.88 19.07 -2.21
C LEU A 73 -23.42 19.16 -1.76
N ALA A 74 -22.89 20.36 -1.55
CA ALA A 74 -21.57 20.55 -0.98
C ALA A 74 -21.47 19.94 0.42
N LEU A 75 -22.46 20.19 1.28
CA LEU A 75 -22.50 19.62 2.63
C LEU A 75 -22.59 18.09 2.60
N SER A 76 -23.42 17.53 1.74
CA SER A 76 -23.54 16.07 1.56
C SER A 76 -22.22 15.46 1.07
N ALA A 77 -21.56 16.10 0.10
CA ALA A 77 -20.25 15.65 -0.38
C ALA A 77 -19.19 15.66 0.75
N ARG A 78 -19.16 16.71 1.58
CA ARG A 78 -18.28 16.78 2.75
C ARG A 78 -18.52 15.63 3.73
N GLN A 79 -19.78 15.33 4.04
CA GLN A 79 -20.13 14.24 4.95
C GLN A 79 -19.72 12.87 4.39
N ARG A 80 -19.97 12.62 3.10
CA ARG A 80 -19.52 11.40 2.42
C ARG A 80 -17.99 11.28 2.44
N ALA A 81 -17.28 12.38 2.19
CA ALA A 81 -15.82 12.40 2.26
C ALA A 81 -15.29 12.08 3.66
N ALA A 82 -15.88 12.68 4.70
CA ALA A 82 -15.51 12.41 6.09
C ALA A 82 -15.77 10.95 6.49
N MET A 83 -16.90 10.38 6.07
CA MET A 83 -17.24 8.97 6.33
C MET A 83 -16.31 8.01 5.58
N ALA A 84 -16.03 8.28 4.30
CA ALA A 84 -15.07 7.50 3.54
C ALA A 84 -13.67 7.55 4.18
N ALA A 85 -13.24 8.73 4.62
CA ALA A 85 -11.95 8.91 5.28
C ALA A 85 -11.86 8.14 6.61
N SER A 86 -12.92 8.15 7.42
CA SER A 86 -12.94 7.42 8.69
C SER A 86 -12.86 5.90 8.47
N MET A 87 -13.60 5.38 7.48
CA MET A 87 -13.57 3.95 7.13
C MET A 87 -12.22 3.54 6.52
N ALA A 88 -11.65 4.39 5.67
CA ALA A 88 -10.40 4.11 4.98
C ALA A 88 -9.17 4.17 5.89
N ARG A 89 -9.22 4.94 7.00
CA ARG A 89 -8.10 5.10 7.95
C ARG A 89 -7.59 3.77 8.51
N THR A 90 -8.51 2.86 8.85
CA THR A 90 -8.17 1.54 9.38
C THR A 90 -7.49 0.68 8.32
N ALA A 91 -8.03 0.67 7.10
CA ALA A 91 -7.46 -0.07 5.97
C ALA A 91 -6.06 0.45 5.62
N GLN A 92 -5.90 1.77 5.54
CA GLN A 92 -4.61 2.42 5.28
C GLN A 92 -3.58 2.08 6.35
N THR A 93 -3.94 2.20 7.63
CA THR A 93 -3.04 1.88 8.75
C THR A 93 -2.60 0.41 8.70
N THR A 94 -3.52 -0.49 8.35
CA THR A 94 -3.24 -1.91 8.20
C THR A 94 -2.26 -2.18 7.06
N LEU A 95 -2.50 -1.59 5.89
CA LEU A 95 -1.62 -1.72 4.73
C LEU A 95 -0.22 -1.17 4.99
N GLN A 96 -0.10 -0.01 5.64
CA GLN A 96 1.18 0.59 6.01
C GLN A 96 1.94 -0.28 7.01
N LYS A 97 1.25 -0.82 8.03
CA LYS A 97 1.85 -1.75 8.99
C LYS A 97 2.35 -3.02 8.30
N ALA A 98 1.54 -3.60 7.42
CA ALA A 98 1.91 -4.79 6.66
C ALA A 98 3.14 -4.54 5.78
N ALA A 99 3.17 -3.42 5.04
CA ALA A 99 4.32 -3.04 4.22
C ALA A 99 5.59 -2.85 5.07
N ARG A 100 5.49 -2.20 6.23
CA ARG A 100 6.60 -2.02 7.16
C ARG A 100 7.15 -3.36 7.67
N ILE A 101 6.29 -4.30 8.05
CA ILE A 101 6.70 -5.64 8.48
C ILE A 101 7.43 -6.37 7.35
N LEU A 102 6.89 -6.32 6.13
CA LEU A 102 7.52 -6.96 4.97
C LEU A 102 8.90 -6.36 4.68
N ARG A 103 9.05 -5.03 4.76
CA ARG A 103 10.36 -4.37 4.63
C ARG A 103 11.36 -4.79 5.69
N PHE A 104 10.92 -4.91 6.95
CA PHE A 104 11.80 -5.41 8.01
C PHE A 104 12.28 -6.83 7.72
N ARG A 105 11.41 -7.70 7.20
CA ARG A 105 11.79 -9.07 6.82
C ARG A 105 12.81 -9.09 5.68
N VAL A 106 12.61 -8.26 4.65
CA VAL A 106 13.58 -8.10 3.55
C VAL A 106 14.93 -7.61 4.08
N ALA A 107 14.93 -6.57 4.93
CA ALA A 107 16.16 -6.04 5.50
C ALA A 107 16.89 -7.08 6.38
N ALA A 108 16.16 -7.86 7.18
CA ALA A 108 16.74 -8.92 8.00
C ALA A 108 17.37 -10.04 7.14
N ALA A 109 16.69 -10.45 6.06
CA ALA A 109 17.21 -11.46 5.13
C ALA A 109 18.48 -10.99 4.41
N LEU A 110 18.47 -9.77 3.88
CA LEU A 110 19.65 -9.15 3.26
C LEU A 110 20.83 -9.01 4.24
N THR A 111 20.55 -8.65 5.50
CA THR A 111 21.58 -8.54 6.54
C THR A 111 22.16 -9.91 6.90
N ALA A 112 21.30 -10.93 7.04
CA ALA A 112 21.74 -12.30 7.29
C ALA A 112 22.62 -12.81 6.14
N LYS A 113 22.25 -12.56 4.89
CA LYS A 113 23.04 -12.89 3.70
C LYS A 113 24.41 -12.19 3.70
N ALA A 114 24.46 -10.91 4.04
CA ALA A 114 25.71 -10.15 4.11
C ALA A 114 26.66 -10.65 5.22
N LEU A 115 26.13 -11.21 6.29
CA LEU A 115 26.89 -11.80 7.39
C LEU A 115 27.39 -13.22 7.06
N THR A 116 26.58 -14.04 6.39
CA THR A 116 27.00 -15.39 5.97
C THR A 116 27.96 -15.36 4.79
N GLY A 117 27.77 -14.46 3.81
CA GLY A 117 28.68 -14.28 2.69
C GLY A 117 30.09 -13.87 3.13
N ARG A 118 30.19 -12.89 4.04
CA ARG A 118 31.49 -12.47 4.63
C ARG A 118 32.19 -13.57 5.40
N ARG A 119 31.44 -14.48 6.04
CA ARG A 119 32.01 -15.62 6.76
C ARG A 119 32.61 -16.65 5.81
N GLN A 120 31.98 -16.86 4.66
CA GLN A 120 32.46 -17.79 3.62
C GLN A 120 33.73 -17.27 2.94
N GLU A 121 33.76 -15.98 2.57
CA GLU A 121 34.96 -15.34 1.99
C GLU A 121 36.17 -15.42 2.92
N PHE A 122 35.97 -15.25 4.24
CA PHE A 122 37.04 -15.37 5.23
C PHE A 122 37.58 -16.81 5.35
N LEU A 123 36.71 -17.82 5.24
CA LEU A 123 37.11 -19.22 5.28
C LEU A 123 37.86 -19.64 4.00
N ASP A 124 37.39 -19.18 2.84
CA ASP A 124 38.03 -19.47 1.55
C ASP A 124 39.41 -18.77 1.44
N SER A 125 39.53 -17.55 1.97
CA SER A 125 40.81 -16.81 2.06
C SER A 125 41.83 -17.51 3.00
N GLY A 126 41.35 -18.17 4.05
CA GLY A 126 42.18 -18.92 5.00
C GLY A 126 42.68 -20.27 4.46
N GLN A 127 42.04 -20.81 3.41
CA GLN A 127 42.51 -22.04 2.73
C GLN A 127 43.52 -21.76 1.61
N GLN A 128 43.56 -20.55 1.03
CA GLN A 128 44.56 -20.15 0.03
C GLN A 128 45.94 -19.81 0.63
N GLN A 129 46.07 -19.73 1.96
CA GLN A 129 47.34 -19.48 2.65
C GLN A 129 47.95 -20.76 3.28
N ARG A 130 47.50 -21.96 2.90
CA ARG A 130 48.11 -23.23 3.30
C ARG A 130 48.60 -24.03 2.11
#